data_AF-A0A553JSA0-F1
#
_entry.id   AF-A0A553JSA0-F1
#
_cell.length_a   1.000
_cell.length_b   1.000
_cell.length_c   1.000
_cell.angle_alpha   90.00
_cell.angle_beta   90.00
_cell.angle_gamma   90.00
#
_symmetry.space_group_name_H-M   'P 1'
#
loop_
_entity.id
_entity.type
_entity.pdbx_description
1 polymer ?
#
loop_
_entity_poly.entity_id
_entity_poly.type
_entity_poly.pdbx_seq_one_letter_code
_entity_poly.pdbx_strand_id
1 'polypeptide(L)'
;MRTIQMLCTGENSLIYKYLVVLFLIVFASQSFASEDGTVLIQNGFIKGNEFRVFDNGSKNIYSMGLVDGILLSPLYGVRKSNMGRFEDCTAGMNGSQLTAIFDKYLAAHPERWHQGMHILAFVALKESCGS
;
A
#
# COMPACT_ATOMS: atom_id res chain seq x y z
N MET A 1 60.06 -6.26 -39.49
CA MET A 1 59.87 -7.58 -38.85
C MET A 1 60.15 -7.40 -37.37
N ARG A 2 59.17 -7.73 -36.51
CA ARG A 2 59.23 -8.15 -35.08
C ARG A 2 60.44 -7.69 -34.25
N THR A 3 60.35 -7.14 -33.03
CA THR A 3 59.50 -7.52 -31.89
C THR A 3 59.83 -6.53 -30.77
N ILE A 4 58.85 -5.88 -30.14
CA ILE A 4 59.00 -5.37 -28.78
C ILE A 4 58.06 -6.19 -27.93
N GLN A 5 58.66 -7.15 -27.23
CA GLN A 5 58.00 -8.04 -26.31
C GLN A 5 58.78 -7.90 -25.00
N MET A 6 58.34 -6.98 -24.15
CA MET A 6 58.50 -7.01 -22.70
C MET A 6 58.05 -5.67 -22.14
N LEU A 7 56.91 -5.66 -21.44
CA LEU A 7 56.74 -5.12 -20.09
C LEU A 7 55.22 -5.05 -19.77
N CYS A 8 54.86 -5.55 -18.59
CA CYS A 8 53.59 -5.32 -17.88
C CYS A 8 52.38 -6.24 -18.16
N THR A 9 52.52 -7.56 -18.00
CA THR A 9 51.36 -8.49 -17.87
C THR A 9 51.25 -9.19 -16.50
N GLY A 10 52.09 -8.84 -15.52
CA GLY A 10 52.10 -9.43 -14.17
C GLY A 10 51.32 -8.63 -13.12
N GLU A 11 51.66 -7.35 -12.90
CA GLU A 11 51.02 -6.50 -11.88
C GLU A 11 49.59 -6.08 -12.25
N ASN A 12 49.32 -5.85 -13.54
CA ASN A 12 47.99 -5.50 -14.04
C ASN A 12 46.95 -6.62 -13.82
N SER A 13 47.39 -7.89 -13.75
CA SER A 13 46.52 -9.04 -13.46
C SER A 13 46.08 -9.08 -12.01
N LEU A 14 46.98 -8.73 -11.08
CA LEU A 14 46.67 -8.62 -9.65
C LEU A 14 45.72 -7.45 -9.39
N ILE A 15 46.02 -6.27 -9.95
CA ILE A 15 45.17 -5.08 -9.83
C ILE A 15 43.78 -5.34 -10.42
N TYR A 16 43.69 -5.98 -11.59
CA TYR A 16 42.41 -6.35 -12.20
C TYR A 16 41.62 -7.33 -11.34
N LYS A 17 42.28 -8.33 -10.73
CA LYS A 17 41.63 -9.25 -9.78
C LYS A 17 41.09 -8.51 -8.56
N TYR A 18 41.85 -7.58 -7.98
CA TYR A 18 41.38 -6.78 -6.85
C TYR A 18 40.22 -5.87 -7.24
N LEU A 19 40.24 -5.27 -8.44
CA LEU A 19 39.14 -4.46 -8.95
C LEU A 19 37.87 -5.28 -9.20
N VAL A 20 37.98 -6.47 -9.76
CA VAL A 20 36.83 -7.39 -9.95
C VAL A 20 36.26 -7.83 -8.61
N VAL A 21 37.11 -8.17 -7.63
CA VAL A 21 36.66 -8.55 -6.28
C VAL A 21 35.99 -7.37 -5.58
N LEU A 22 36.56 -6.17 -5.66
CA LEU A 22 35.96 -4.95 -5.10
C LEU A 22 34.60 -4.66 -5.73
N PHE A 23 34.48 -4.79 -7.05
CA PHE A 23 33.22 -4.59 -7.78
C PHE A 23 32.16 -5.62 -7.36
N LEU A 24 32.53 -6.88 -7.20
CA LEU A 24 31.62 -7.92 -6.72
C LEU A 24 31.15 -7.69 -5.28
N ILE A 25 32.02 -7.19 -4.40
CA ILE A 25 31.65 -6.84 -3.01
C ILE A 25 30.64 -5.68 -3.00
N VAL A 26 30.84 -4.64 -3.82
CA VAL A 26 29.92 -3.50 -3.94
C VAL A 26 28.57 -3.92 -4.53
N PHE A 27 28.56 -4.86 -5.47
CA PHE A 27 27.31 -5.38 -6.05
C PHE A 27 26.55 -6.29 -5.08
N ALA A 28 27.26 -7.04 -4.23
CA ALA A 28 26.66 -7.90 -3.22
C ALA A 28 26.06 -7.13 -2.03
N SER A 29 26.47 -5.88 -1.80
CA SER A 29 25.89 -5.02 -0.75
C SER A 29 24.61 -4.29 -1.17
N GLN A 30 23.99 -4.66 -2.29
CA GLN A 30 22.64 -4.20 -2.61
C GLN A 30 21.65 -4.89 -1.67
N SER A 31 21.42 -4.28 -0.50
CA SER A 31 20.38 -4.69 0.43
C SER A 31 19.03 -4.58 -0.27
N PHE A 32 18.44 -5.72 -0.61
CA PHE A 32 17.00 -5.77 -0.87
C PHE A 32 16.31 -5.50 0.46
N ALA A 33 15.78 -4.29 0.63
CA ALA A 33 14.85 -4.03 1.71
C ALA A 33 13.62 -4.93 1.47
N SER A 34 13.56 -6.05 2.19
CA SER A 34 12.34 -6.84 2.28
C SER A 34 11.35 -6.06 3.13
N GLU A 35 10.38 -5.40 2.50
CA GLU A 35 9.13 -5.01 3.17
C GLU A 35 8.37 -6.30 3.52
N ASP A 36 8.86 -7.05 4.51
CA ASP A 36 8.03 -8.04 5.20
C ASP A 36 7.15 -7.28 6.20
N GLY A 37 6.27 -6.45 5.66
CA GLY A 37 5.47 -5.49 6.41
C GLY A 37 4.18 -6.16 6.84
N THR A 38 4.22 -6.93 7.92
CA THR A 38 2.96 -7.26 8.63
C THR A 38 2.37 -5.95 9.15
N VAL A 39 1.38 -5.41 8.43
CA VAL A 39 0.70 -4.18 8.83
C VAL A 39 -0.24 -4.51 9.98
N LEU A 40 0.11 -4.06 11.19
CA LEU A 40 -0.80 -4.13 12.33
C LEU A 40 -1.88 -3.07 12.17
N ILE A 41 -3.11 -3.50 11.92
CA ILE A 41 -4.26 -2.60 11.86
C ILE A 41 -4.96 -2.60 13.22
N GLN A 42 -5.05 -1.43 13.84
CA GLN A 42 -5.71 -1.27 15.13
C GLN A 42 -7.22 -1.48 15.01
N ASN A 43 -7.84 -1.84 16.14
CA ASN A 43 -9.28 -1.92 16.24
C ASN A 43 -9.90 -0.54 16.03
N GLY A 44 -10.98 -0.50 15.25
CA GLY A 44 -11.80 0.68 15.04
C GLY A 44 -12.88 0.80 16.10
N PHE A 45 -13.54 1.95 16.12
CA PHE A 45 -14.57 2.27 17.12
C PHE A 45 -15.92 1.62 16.87
N ILE A 46 -16.25 1.35 15.60
CA ILE A 46 -17.55 0.85 15.16
C ILE A 46 -17.38 -0.51 14.49
N LYS A 47 -18.27 -1.45 14.78
CA LYS A 47 -18.38 -2.75 14.08
C LYS A 47 -19.45 -2.73 12.99
N GLY A 48 -19.39 -3.71 12.09
CA GLY A 48 -20.38 -3.84 11.01
C GLY A 48 -21.81 -3.98 11.52
N ASN A 49 -22.05 -4.73 12.60
CA ASN A 49 -23.38 -4.88 13.20
C ASN A 49 -23.92 -3.57 13.79
N GLU A 50 -23.06 -2.74 14.36
CA GLU A 50 -23.44 -1.42 14.90
C GLU A 50 -23.78 -0.44 13.79
N PHE A 51 -22.93 -0.36 12.75
CA PHE A 51 -23.18 0.50 11.59
C PHE A 51 -24.52 0.18 10.91
N ARG A 52 -24.88 -1.10 10.77
CA ARG A 52 -26.12 -1.52 10.09
C ARG A 52 -27.39 -0.96 10.72
N VAL A 53 -27.40 -0.77 12.04
CA VAL A 53 -28.55 -0.29 12.79
C VAL A 53 -28.56 1.23 12.99
N PHE A 54 -27.53 1.93 12.49
CA PHE A 54 -27.54 3.39 12.43
C PHE A 54 -28.65 3.90 11.50
N ASP A 55 -29.18 5.08 11.85
CA ASP A 55 -30.02 5.83 10.94
C ASP A 55 -29.20 6.33 9.73
N ASN A 56 -29.90 6.73 8.66
CA ASN A 56 -29.27 7.15 7.41
C ASN A 56 -28.33 8.35 7.58
N GLY A 57 -28.64 9.28 8.49
CA GLY A 57 -27.79 10.44 8.76
C GLY A 57 -26.47 10.01 9.38
N SER A 58 -26.53 9.18 10.42
CA SER A 58 -25.36 8.62 11.09
C SER A 58 -24.49 7.78 10.15
N LYS A 59 -25.11 6.96 9.28
CA LYS A 59 -24.38 6.20 8.26
C LYS A 59 -23.65 7.11 7.27
N ASN A 60 -24.32 8.16 6.79
CA ASN A 60 -23.73 9.10 5.85
C ASN A 60 -22.54 9.84 6.47
N ILE A 61 -22.68 10.32 7.71
CA ILE A 61 -21.60 11.00 8.43
C ILE A 61 -20.40 10.07 8.62
N TYR A 62 -20.63 8.84 9.09
CA TYR A 62 -19.55 7.86 9.25
C TYR A 62 -18.86 7.57 7.92
N SER A 63 -19.63 7.38 6.85
CA SER A 63 -19.08 7.00 5.54
C SER A 63 -18.23 8.11 4.92
N MET A 64 -18.70 9.35 5.01
CA MET A 64 -17.92 10.52 4.59
C MET A 64 -16.66 10.67 5.43
N GLY A 65 -16.78 10.64 6.76
CA GLY A 65 -15.63 10.80 7.66
C GLY A 65 -14.55 9.73 7.48
N LEU A 66 -14.95 8.49 7.19
CA LEU A 66 -14.00 7.43 6.87
C LEU A 66 -13.24 7.71 5.57
N VAL A 67 -13.95 8.09 4.50
CA VAL A 67 -13.32 8.40 3.20
C VAL A 67 -12.43 9.62 3.32
N ASP A 68 -12.87 10.68 4.00
CA ASP A 68 -12.05 11.87 4.29
C ASP A 68 -10.77 11.48 5.04
N GLY A 69 -10.87 10.61 6.05
CA GLY A 69 -9.72 10.10 6.79
C GLY A 69 -8.73 9.35 5.90
N ILE A 70 -9.21 8.54 4.96
CA ILE A 70 -8.37 7.84 3.98
C ILE A 70 -7.70 8.85 3.02
N LEU A 71 -8.45 9.83 2.52
CA LEU A 71 -7.92 10.88 1.61
C LEU A 71 -6.86 11.77 2.28
N LEU A 72 -6.92 11.93 3.61
CA LEU A 72 -5.91 12.65 4.39
C LEU A 72 -4.66 11.81 4.72
N SER A 73 -4.64 10.51 4.40
CA SER A 73 -3.51 9.63 4.69
C SER A 73 -2.13 10.08 4.18
N PRO A 74 -1.99 10.84 3.06
CA PRO A 74 -0.68 11.36 2.66
C PRO A 74 -0.05 12.31 3.69
N LEU A 75 -0.85 12.97 4.53
CA LEU A 75 -0.34 13.78 5.65
C LEU A 75 0.38 12.94 6.71
N TYR A 76 0.12 11.63 6.74
CA TYR A 76 0.73 10.67 7.65
C TYR A 76 1.82 9.82 6.97
N GLY A 77 2.31 10.23 5.79
CA GLY A 77 3.45 9.60 5.11
C GLY A 77 3.08 8.54 4.07
N VAL A 78 1.80 8.36 3.75
CA VAL A 78 1.39 7.48 2.64
C VAL A 78 1.80 8.12 1.30
N ARG A 79 2.47 7.34 0.43
CA ARG A 79 2.82 7.81 -0.92
C ARG A 79 1.55 8.07 -1.73
N LYS A 80 1.41 9.29 -2.28
CA LYS A 80 0.26 9.69 -3.11
C LYS A 80 -0.01 8.74 -4.30
N SER A 81 1.03 8.15 -4.87
CA SER A 81 0.91 7.14 -5.93
C SER A 81 0.04 5.94 -5.54
N ASN A 82 -0.07 5.63 -4.25
CA ASN A 82 -0.88 4.53 -3.74
C ASN A 82 -2.36 4.90 -3.60
N MET A 83 -2.70 6.18 -3.72
CA MET A 83 -4.04 6.72 -3.49
C MET A 83 -4.78 7.10 -4.77
N GLY A 84 -4.09 7.28 -5.91
CA GLY A 84 -4.69 7.85 -7.12
C GLY A 84 -5.98 7.16 -7.58
N ARG A 85 -5.99 5.81 -7.62
CA ARG A 85 -7.20 5.07 -8.03
C ARG A 85 -8.37 5.21 -7.04
N PHE A 86 -8.06 5.33 -5.75
CA PHE A 86 -9.06 5.56 -4.72
C PHE A 86 -9.63 6.98 -4.81
N GLU A 87 -8.76 7.98 -4.99
CA GLU A 87 -9.12 9.38 -5.22
C GLU A 87 -10.07 9.49 -6.43
N ASP A 88 -9.70 8.90 -7.57
CA ASP A 88 -10.51 8.94 -8.80
C ASP A 88 -11.86 8.25 -8.62
N CYS A 89 -11.90 7.10 -7.95
CA CYS A 89 -13.13 6.34 -7.72
C CYS A 89 -14.12 7.08 -6.82
N THR A 90 -13.62 7.72 -5.77
CA THR A 90 -14.46 8.38 -4.75
C THR A 90 -14.79 9.83 -5.10
N ALA A 91 -14.14 10.39 -6.13
CA ALA A 91 -14.35 11.75 -6.59
C ALA A 91 -15.84 12.03 -6.91
N GLY A 92 -16.40 13.03 -6.22
CA GLY A 92 -17.78 13.47 -6.41
C GLY A 92 -18.86 12.56 -5.81
N MET A 93 -18.49 11.47 -5.14
CA MET A 93 -19.45 10.65 -4.40
C MET A 93 -19.94 11.40 -3.16
N ASN A 94 -21.26 11.41 -2.95
CA ASN A 94 -21.85 11.90 -1.71
C ASN A 94 -21.95 10.80 -0.64
N GLY A 95 -22.26 11.18 0.60
CA GLY A 95 -22.38 10.24 1.71
C GLY A 95 -23.37 9.10 1.45
N SER A 96 -24.49 9.34 0.76
CA SER A 96 -25.47 8.29 0.45
C SER A 96 -24.91 7.25 -0.55
N GLN A 97 -24.12 7.68 -1.54
CA GLN A 97 -23.46 6.76 -2.48
C GLN A 97 -22.40 5.91 -1.78
N LEU A 98 -21.60 6.51 -0.89
CA LEU A 98 -20.62 5.79 -0.07
C LEU A 98 -21.31 4.78 0.86
N THR A 99 -22.36 5.22 1.57
CA THR A 99 -23.18 4.34 2.42
C THR A 99 -23.75 3.17 1.64
N ALA A 100 -24.22 3.39 0.40
CA ALA A 100 -24.76 2.31 -0.43
C ALA A 100 -23.71 1.24 -0.77
N ILE A 101 -22.44 1.62 -0.99
CA ILE A 101 -21.33 0.67 -1.19
C ILE A 101 -21.15 -0.18 0.08
N PHE A 102 -21.19 0.44 1.26
CA PHE A 102 -20.97 -0.26 2.52
C PHE A 102 -22.13 -1.17 2.88
N ASP A 103 -23.37 -0.69 2.74
CA ASP A 103 -24.57 -1.49 3.00
C ASP A 103 -24.66 -2.69 2.05
N LYS A 104 -24.30 -2.52 0.77
CA LYS A 104 -24.23 -3.63 -0.20
C LYS A 104 -23.25 -4.70 0.26
N TYR A 105 -22.05 -4.30 0.68
CA TYR A 105 -21.03 -5.23 1.15
C TYR A 105 -21.45 -5.95 2.43
N LEU A 106 -22.00 -5.22 3.41
CA LEU A 106 -22.49 -5.82 4.66
C LEU A 106 -23.66 -6.79 4.41
N ALA A 107 -24.55 -6.49 3.47
CA ALA A 107 -25.64 -7.40 3.11
C ALA A 107 -25.14 -8.72 2.50
N ALA A 108 -24.06 -8.66 1.71
CA ALA A 108 -23.45 -9.83 1.10
C ALA A 108 -22.62 -10.68 2.07
N HIS A 109 -22.13 -10.09 3.18
CA HIS A 109 -21.18 -10.71 4.11
C HIS A 109 -21.66 -10.70 5.57
N PRO A 110 -22.79 -11.36 5.89
CA PRO A 110 -23.32 -11.40 7.25
C PRO A 110 -22.38 -12.03 8.28
N GLU A 111 -21.57 -12.99 7.86
CA GLU A 111 -20.55 -13.66 8.69
C GLU A 111 -19.49 -12.70 9.23
N ARG A 112 -19.31 -11.54 8.60
CA ARG A 112 -18.26 -10.56 8.96
C ARG A 112 -18.75 -9.41 9.83
N TRP A 113 -20.03 -9.33 10.17
CA TRP A 113 -20.58 -8.17 10.91
C TRP A 113 -19.93 -7.90 12.27
N HIS A 114 -19.29 -8.90 12.87
CA HIS A 114 -18.57 -8.76 14.14
C HIS A 114 -17.23 -8.02 14.01
N GLN A 115 -16.74 -7.83 12.78
CA GLN A 115 -15.47 -7.15 12.47
C GLN A 115 -15.65 -5.62 12.51
N GLY A 116 -14.53 -4.91 12.66
CA GLY A 116 -14.50 -3.45 12.64
C GLY A 116 -14.94 -2.89 11.29
N MET A 117 -15.85 -1.91 11.32
CA MET A 117 -16.44 -1.28 10.15
C MET A 117 -15.41 -0.55 9.29
N HIS A 118 -14.32 -0.05 9.87
CA HIS A 118 -13.22 0.56 9.14
C HIS A 118 -12.55 -0.42 8.17
N ILE A 119 -12.35 -1.67 8.59
CA ILE A 119 -11.84 -2.74 7.73
C ILE A 119 -12.88 -3.12 6.67
N LEU A 120 -14.13 -3.32 7.08
CA LEU A 120 -15.19 -3.76 6.17
C LEU A 120 -15.44 -2.72 5.07
N ALA A 121 -15.48 -1.43 5.41
CA ALA A 121 -15.61 -0.35 4.46
C ALA A 121 -14.39 -0.22 3.55
N PHE A 122 -13.16 -0.38 4.07
CA PHE A 122 -11.97 -0.43 3.21
C PHE A 122 -12.07 -1.54 2.17
N VAL A 123 -12.47 -2.75 2.57
CA VAL A 123 -12.65 -3.88 1.63
C VAL A 123 -13.79 -3.59 0.64
N ALA A 124 -14.91 -3.05 1.10
CA ALA A 124 -16.03 -2.68 0.23
C ALA A 124 -15.63 -1.64 -0.84
N LEU A 125 -14.86 -0.62 -0.45
CA LEU A 125 -14.32 0.38 -1.38
C LEU A 125 -13.31 -0.27 -2.33
N LYS A 126 -12.45 -1.13 -1.81
CA LYS A 126 -11.47 -1.85 -2.61
C LYS A 126 -12.14 -2.66 -3.73
N GLU A 127 -13.19 -3.42 -3.39
CA GLU A 127 -13.99 -4.18 -4.35
C GLU A 127 -14.75 -3.27 -5.34
N SER A 128 -15.33 -2.18 -4.86
CA SER A 128 -16.11 -1.26 -5.69
C SER A 128 -15.23 -0.42 -6.64
N CYS A 129 -14.03 -0.05 -6.21
CA CYS A 129 -13.08 0.78 -6.97
C CYS A 129 -12.05 -0.06 -7.75
N GLY A 130 -12.01 -1.37 -7.50
CA GLY A 130 -11.12 -2.35 -8.13
C GLY A 130 -9.63 -2.16 -7.79
N SER A 131 -9.32 -1.43 -6.73
CA SER A 131 -7.95 -1.13 -6.26
C SER A 131 -7.28 -2.31 -5.58
#